data_AF-U6JXD2-F1
#
_entry.id   AF-U6JXD2-F1
#
_cell.length_a   1.000
_cell.length_b   1.000
_cell.length_c   1.000
_cell.angle_alpha   90.00
_cell.angle_beta   90.00
_cell.angle_gamma   90.00
#
_symmetry.space_group_name_H-M   'P 1'
#
loop_
_entity.id
_entity.type
_entity.pdbx_description
1 polymer ?
#
loop_
_entity_poly.entity_id
_entity_poly.type
_entity_poly.pdbx_seq_one_letter_code
_entity_poly.pdbx_strand_id
1 'polypeptide(L)'
;MPGPAPGVPEVAYVEPSVPPAVVTVPPHEVREPAPVTAIHEDEELPELRARRSLVSSLVDVATRLVDELPGEPARSVLNALKIKAATAENAERDYDFARSRRDPNLPGIRNTVINAINSSIEGSRNDLLQLADLAKSYGEQVHEYCSKNFSFTNVDRLRYPLEKCLDAVPIKLSVATLSSVENTALTVIQENDTQLRILRSAEFIDECEADDFVDIYAAVAALNFRMKILQRLAELDAALNKDILDMQKMWMKGRLQLSRIPLEVDANLVQELNVLFSKSRPAPPGQTASGITAADMEAIRGMFIRQHEDVQAMEKATSFDTVAAMYENAMMFNQKLEGILDVQKDKLRAALERQPLTKEEANAAAEAMAKIADTAVDEGEECWRYMQIVNSEVSGKYEEGPGGFGGKALLQKLTTKKKAGTAEQGESAFFPDSAIASDVKKHFSEQWRRLEIFAKDQWTRVQDMLEKAKKGAKYKFDKEGFGSTALDKKTNLRVETARKKAETGVPSMLMRYYNRLGKEFEAYESIVNAALIYPLRRESQAAIEIGELKSRFDSEKTLARGSQDFDPIPEYAATMLQTCLKIWSLVEMERATQLKEAMEKARVDLHDAAQG
;
A
#
# COMPACT_ATOMS: atom_id res chain seq x y z
N MET A 1 37.31 23.39 -61.30
CA MET A 1 37.61 24.61 -62.07
C MET A 1 37.05 25.81 -61.31
N PRO A 2 37.79 26.92 -61.29
CA PRO A 2 38.13 27.73 -60.12
C PRO A 2 37.52 29.15 -60.21
N GLY A 3 37.58 29.99 -59.19
CA GLY A 3 38.73 30.81 -58.75
C GLY A 3 38.22 32.22 -58.41
N PRO A 4 39.06 33.27 -58.24
CA PRO A 4 40.51 33.34 -58.02
C PRO A 4 40.94 34.31 -56.88
N ALA A 5 42.24 34.30 -56.55
CA ALA A 5 42.97 35.31 -55.75
C ALA A 5 43.20 36.62 -56.55
N PRO A 6 43.66 37.74 -55.93
CA PRO A 6 45.11 38.02 -55.79
C PRO A 6 45.44 38.86 -54.51
N GLY A 7 46.68 39.11 -54.10
CA GLY A 7 47.97 38.95 -54.75
C GLY A 7 49.13 39.26 -53.79
N VAL A 8 50.31 38.89 -54.26
CA VAL A 8 51.63 39.16 -53.67
C VAL A 8 52.20 40.45 -54.28
N PRO A 9 53.11 41.15 -53.59
CA PRO A 9 54.34 41.59 -54.27
C PRO A 9 55.63 41.20 -53.51
N GLU A 10 56.45 40.41 -54.21
CA GLU A 10 57.90 40.52 -54.46
C GLU A 10 58.53 41.91 -54.13
N VAL A 11 59.79 42.14 -53.69
CA VAL A 11 61.14 41.52 -53.74
C VAL A 11 61.93 42.21 -52.59
N ALA A 12 62.94 41.65 -51.91
CA ALA A 12 64.34 41.75 -52.34
C ALA A 12 65.31 40.95 -51.44
N TYR A 13 66.17 40.23 -52.16
CA TYR A 13 67.39 39.56 -51.73
C TYR A 13 68.43 40.58 -51.21
N VAL A 14 69.10 40.27 -50.09
CA VAL A 14 70.38 40.88 -49.71
C VAL A 14 71.28 39.81 -49.11
N GLU A 15 72.38 39.50 -49.78
CA GLU A 15 73.60 38.85 -49.26
C GLU A 15 74.78 39.79 -49.55
N PRO A 16 75.99 39.60 -48.97
CA PRO A 16 76.35 39.27 -47.59
C PRO A 16 77.41 40.30 -47.05
N SER A 17 77.77 40.27 -45.76
CA SER A 17 78.95 41.02 -45.27
C SER A 17 79.69 40.30 -44.13
N VAL A 18 80.96 40.01 -44.46
CA VAL A 18 82.15 39.53 -43.73
C VAL A 18 82.17 39.70 -42.19
N PRO A 19 82.73 38.72 -41.43
CA PRO A 19 82.71 38.71 -39.96
C PRO A 19 83.81 39.59 -39.34
N PRO A 20 83.60 40.17 -38.13
CA PRO A 20 84.70 40.63 -37.31
C PRO A 20 85.01 39.69 -36.13
N ALA A 21 86.29 39.34 -36.07
CA ALA A 21 87.13 39.07 -34.90
C ALA A 21 86.63 38.12 -33.80
N VAL A 22 87.23 36.93 -33.80
CA VAL A 22 87.38 36.05 -32.64
C VAL A 22 88.06 36.82 -31.50
N VAL A 23 87.32 37.06 -30.42
CA VAL A 23 87.90 37.40 -29.11
C VAL A 23 87.78 36.14 -28.25
N THR A 24 88.90 35.44 -28.10
CA THR A 24 89.07 34.33 -27.17
C THR A 24 89.06 34.86 -25.74
N VAL A 25 87.97 34.59 -25.01
CA VAL A 25 87.91 34.71 -23.55
C VAL A 25 88.08 33.29 -22.97
N PRO A 26 88.88 33.09 -21.90
CA PRO A 26 89.25 31.76 -21.42
C PRO A 26 88.03 30.95 -20.93
N PRO A 27 88.06 29.61 -20.99
CA PRO A 27 86.95 28.79 -20.53
C PRO A 27 86.78 28.99 -19.02
N HIS A 28 85.63 29.52 -18.60
CA HIS A 28 85.14 29.26 -17.26
C HIS A 28 84.83 27.78 -17.16
N GLU A 29 85.50 27.12 -16.24
CA GLU A 29 85.26 25.75 -15.82
C GLU A 29 83.76 25.52 -15.70
N VAL A 30 83.21 24.76 -16.65
CA VAL A 30 81.92 24.10 -16.47
C VAL A 30 82.15 23.16 -15.30
N ARG A 31 81.66 23.55 -14.13
CA ARG A 31 81.51 22.63 -13.01
C ARG A 31 80.65 21.49 -13.55
N GLU A 32 81.26 20.32 -13.71
CA GLU A 32 80.54 19.10 -13.99
C GLU A 32 79.36 19.02 -13.00
N PRO A 33 78.13 18.71 -13.45
CA PRO A 33 77.10 18.35 -12.50
C PRO A 33 77.63 17.13 -11.76
N ALA A 34 77.85 17.29 -10.46
CA ALA A 34 78.15 16.16 -9.59
C ALA A 34 77.11 15.06 -9.89
N PRO A 35 77.53 13.79 -10.00
CA PRO A 35 76.59 12.71 -10.19
C PRO A 35 75.61 12.78 -9.03
N VAL A 36 74.33 13.00 -9.34
CA VAL A 36 73.25 12.86 -8.36
C VAL A 36 73.37 11.42 -7.88
N THR A 37 73.91 11.25 -6.68
CA THR A 37 73.93 10.00 -5.95
C THR A 37 72.53 9.42 -6.03
N ALA A 38 72.46 8.18 -6.52
CA ALA A 38 71.24 7.40 -6.60
C ALA A 38 70.43 7.60 -5.31
N ILE A 39 69.22 8.15 -5.49
CA ILE A 39 68.22 8.21 -4.44
C ILE A 39 67.97 6.76 -4.07
N HIS A 40 68.29 6.37 -2.84
CA HIS A 40 67.88 5.08 -2.28
C HIS A 40 66.40 4.89 -2.62
N GLU A 41 66.05 3.74 -3.21
CA GLU A 41 64.65 3.38 -3.44
C GLU A 41 63.90 3.52 -2.13
N ASP A 42 62.85 4.32 -2.21
CA ASP A 42 62.24 4.98 -1.08
C ASP A 42 60.88 4.34 -0.87
N GLU A 43 60.84 3.27 -0.07
CA GLU A 43 59.67 2.41 0.16
C GLU A 43 58.47 3.19 0.78
N GLU A 44 58.73 4.31 1.47
CA GLU A 44 57.73 5.06 2.25
C GLU A 44 56.72 5.83 1.37
N LEU A 45 57.15 6.45 0.27
CA LEU A 45 56.25 7.27 -0.56
C LEU A 45 55.30 6.44 -1.44
N PRO A 46 55.72 5.31 -2.07
CA PRO A 46 54.83 4.38 -2.75
C PRO A 46 53.74 3.82 -1.83
N GLU A 47 54.10 3.40 -0.61
CA GLU A 47 53.14 2.89 0.39
C GLU A 47 52.08 3.95 0.73
N LEU A 48 52.50 5.20 0.98
CA LEU A 48 51.59 6.31 1.31
C LEU A 48 50.66 6.68 0.14
N ARG A 49 51.14 6.60 -1.10
CA ARG A 49 50.30 6.82 -2.28
C ARG A 49 49.22 5.75 -2.40
N ALA A 50 49.57 4.50 -2.14
CA ALA A 50 48.62 3.40 -2.22
C ALA A 50 47.59 3.45 -1.06
N ARG A 51 48.01 3.76 0.17
CA ARG A 51 47.08 4.01 1.30
C ARG A 51 46.13 5.18 1.02
N ARG A 52 46.63 6.28 0.43
CA ARG A 52 45.77 7.39 -0.02
C ARG A 52 44.76 6.95 -1.07
N SER A 53 45.16 6.12 -2.03
CA SER A 53 44.26 5.58 -3.06
C SER A 53 43.11 4.78 -2.45
N LEU A 54 43.40 3.98 -1.43
CA LEU A 54 42.42 3.22 -0.66
C LEU A 54 41.45 4.14 0.10
N VAL A 55 41.97 5.18 0.77
CA VAL A 55 41.14 6.22 1.41
C VAL A 55 40.22 6.91 0.39
N SER A 56 40.74 7.30 -0.78
CA SER A 56 39.94 7.93 -1.85
C SER A 56 38.80 7.01 -2.31
N SER A 57 39.06 5.71 -2.42
CA SER A 57 38.04 4.71 -2.75
C SER A 57 36.99 4.55 -1.64
N LEU A 58 37.39 4.65 -0.36
CA LEU A 58 36.48 4.63 0.79
C LEU A 58 35.62 5.90 0.89
N VAL A 59 36.04 7.04 0.34
CA VAL A 59 35.20 8.26 0.26
C VAL A 59 33.93 8.03 -0.56
N ASP A 60 34.00 7.21 -1.61
CA ASP A 60 32.84 6.87 -2.43
C ASP A 60 31.84 5.99 -1.66
N VAL A 61 32.34 5.03 -0.87
CA VAL A 61 31.53 4.20 0.03
C VAL A 61 30.91 5.07 1.13
N ALA A 62 31.69 5.95 1.75
CA ALA A 62 31.24 6.88 2.78
C ALA A 62 30.17 7.84 2.26
N THR A 63 30.29 8.31 1.02
CA THR A 63 29.26 9.15 0.38
C THR A 63 27.93 8.41 0.30
N ARG A 64 27.95 7.14 -0.14
CA ARG A 64 26.76 6.29 -0.23
C ARG A 64 26.19 5.94 1.15
N LEU A 65 27.03 5.72 2.15
CA LEU A 65 26.61 5.45 3.52
C LEU A 65 25.88 6.66 4.11
N VAL A 66 26.39 7.87 3.90
CA VAL A 66 25.78 9.09 4.43
C VAL A 66 24.39 9.36 3.84
N ASP A 67 24.13 8.92 2.60
CA ASP A 67 22.78 8.98 2.00
C ASP A 67 21.78 8.05 2.72
N GLU A 68 22.26 7.03 3.44
CA GLU A 68 21.45 6.10 4.22
C GLU A 68 21.28 6.51 5.70
N LEU A 69 22.09 7.46 6.17
CA LEU A 69 22.08 7.91 7.58
C LEU A 69 21.23 9.17 7.77
N PRO A 70 20.52 9.31 8.91
CA PRO A 70 19.75 10.51 9.20
C PRO A 70 20.63 11.67 9.68
N GLY A 71 20.42 12.84 9.08
CA GLY A 71 20.82 14.14 9.66
C GLY A 71 22.15 14.74 9.19
N GLU A 72 22.40 15.96 9.67
CA GLU A 72 23.61 16.74 9.39
C GLU A 72 24.93 16.22 10.01
N PRO A 73 24.94 15.47 11.14
CA PRO A 73 26.20 14.95 11.70
C PRO A 73 26.99 14.08 10.72
N ALA A 74 26.35 13.12 10.04
CA ALA A 74 27.03 12.26 9.06
C ALA A 74 27.56 13.06 7.86
N ARG A 75 26.79 14.06 7.39
CA ARG A 75 27.22 14.97 6.32
C ARG A 75 28.42 15.81 6.70
N SER A 76 28.46 16.31 7.94
CA SER A 76 29.59 17.09 8.43
C SER A 76 30.87 16.26 8.47
N VAL A 77 30.77 14.99 8.89
CA VAL A 77 31.91 14.06 8.90
C VAL A 77 32.36 13.74 7.47
N LEU A 78 31.43 13.48 6.55
CA LEU A 78 31.77 13.25 5.13
C LEU A 78 32.47 14.46 4.48
N ASN A 79 32.03 15.67 4.78
CA ASN A 79 32.66 16.88 4.25
C ASN A 79 34.10 17.04 4.77
N ALA A 80 34.33 16.75 6.05
CA ALA A 80 35.68 16.74 6.63
C ALA A 80 36.56 15.68 5.97
N LEU A 81 36.02 14.47 5.76
CA LEU A 81 36.71 13.37 5.08
C LEU A 81 37.12 13.75 3.65
N LYS A 82 36.20 14.35 2.87
CA LYS A 82 36.46 14.81 1.50
C LYS A 82 37.57 15.87 1.45
N ILE A 83 37.58 16.80 2.40
CA ILE A 83 38.63 17.83 2.50
C ILE A 83 39.98 17.17 2.76
N LYS A 84 40.07 16.25 3.72
CA LYS A 84 41.33 15.57 4.10
C LYS A 84 41.88 14.69 2.98
N ALA A 85 41.00 13.95 2.29
CA ALA A 85 41.35 13.16 1.11
C ALA A 85 41.89 14.05 -0.03
N ALA A 86 41.21 15.18 -0.32
CA ALA A 86 41.68 16.14 -1.31
C ALA A 86 43.03 16.79 -0.94
N THR A 87 43.27 17.06 0.35
CA THR A 87 44.56 17.56 0.83
C THR A 87 45.69 16.57 0.57
N ALA A 88 45.47 15.27 0.80
CA ALA A 88 46.47 14.24 0.49
C ALA A 88 46.73 14.12 -1.02
N GLU A 89 45.69 14.17 -1.84
CA GLU A 89 45.83 14.14 -3.30
C GLU A 89 46.58 15.35 -3.85
N ASN A 90 46.32 16.55 -3.31
CA ASN A 90 47.03 17.75 -3.72
C ASN A 90 48.51 17.70 -3.31
N ALA A 91 48.83 17.19 -2.12
CA ALA A 91 50.21 17.02 -1.67
C ALA A 91 50.99 16.05 -2.59
N GLU A 92 50.36 14.95 -3.04
CA GLU A 92 50.97 14.04 -4.02
C GLU A 92 51.23 14.75 -5.37
N ARG A 93 50.25 15.50 -5.89
CA ARG A 93 50.40 16.24 -7.16
C ARG A 93 51.50 17.29 -7.07
N ASP A 94 51.61 18.00 -5.95
CA ASP A 94 52.64 19.02 -5.72
C ASP A 94 54.04 18.39 -5.73
N TYR A 95 54.19 17.19 -5.17
CA TYR A 95 55.43 16.44 -5.24
C TYR A 95 55.77 15.98 -6.66
N ASP A 96 54.81 15.42 -7.40
CA ASP A 96 55.03 14.98 -8.78
C ASP A 96 55.39 16.16 -9.70
N PHE A 97 54.78 17.32 -9.45
CA PHE A 97 55.11 18.55 -10.15
C PHE A 97 56.53 19.03 -9.83
N ALA A 98 56.93 19.06 -8.55
CA ALA A 98 58.29 19.41 -8.13
C ALA A 98 59.33 18.45 -8.72
N ARG A 99 59.03 17.15 -8.75
CA ARG A 99 59.85 16.10 -9.36
C ARG A 99 60.02 16.31 -10.86
N SER A 100 58.94 16.62 -11.58
CA SER A 100 58.99 16.87 -13.03
C SER A 100 59.86 18.08 -13.40
N ARG A 101 59.95 19.08 -12.51
CA ARG A 101 60.74 20.31 -12.67
C ARG A 101 62.19 20.18 -12.21
N ARG A 102 62.58 19.02 -11.66
CA ARG A 102 63.90 18.81 -11.03
C ARG A 102 64.22 19.88 -9.99
N ASP A 103 63.25 20.17 -9.13
CA ASP A 103 63.39 21.17 -8.08
C ASP A 103 64.62 20.88 -7.19
N PRO A 104 65.53 21.86 -6.97
CA PRO A 104 66.73 21.67 -6.17
C PRO A 104 66.44 21.36 -4.68
N ASN A 105 65.22 21.63 -4.19
CA ASN A 105 64.79 21.35 -2.82
C ASN A 105 63.87 20.11 -2.72
N LEU A 106 63.98 19.17 -3.67
CA LEU A 106 63.18 17.94 -3.68
C LEU A 106 63.11 17.20 -2.32
N PRO A 107 64.22 17.06 -1.55
CA PRO A 107 64.18 16.37 -0.25
C PRO A 107 63.34 17.09 0.82
N GLY A 108 63.35 18.43 0.83
CA GLY A 108 62.53 19.21 1.77
C GLY A 108 61.04 19.17 1.41
N ILE A 109 60.74 19.20 0.11
CA ILE A 109 59.37 19.04 -0.41
C ILE A 109 58.85 17.64 -0.11
N ARG A 110 59.68 16.60 -0.31
CA ARG A 110 59.38 15.20 0.03
C ARG A 110 58.89 15.05 1.47
N ASN A 111 59.68 15.51 2.45
CA ASN A 111 59.32 15.36 3.86
C ASN A 111 58.05 16.13 4.24
N THR A 112 57.82 17.29 3.61
CA THR A 112 56.59 18.07 3.82
C THR A 112 55.37 17.32 3.28
N VAL A 113 55.50 16.70 2.11
CA VAL A 113 54.44 15.91 1.46
C VAL A 113 54.14 14.64 2.25
N ILE A 114 55.15 13.92 2.72
CA ILE A 114 54.98 12.73 3.56
C ILE A 114 54.20 13.08 4.83
N ASN A 115 54.57 14.15 5.54
CA ASN A 115 53.86 14.59 6.73
C ASN A 115 52.41 14.99 6.43
N ALA A 116 52.16 15.64 5.29
CA ALA A 116 50.82 16.04 4.86
C ALA A 116 49.95 14.82 4.52
N ILE A 117 50.47 13.86 3.76
CA ILE A 117 49.74 12.63 3.39
C ILE A 117 49.44 11.80 4.64
N ASN A 118 50.42 11.57 5.52
CA ASN A 118 50.22 10.85 6.78
C ASN A 118 49.14 11.48 7.66
N SER A 119 49.24 12.79 7.91
CA SER A 119 48.26 13.51 8.73
C SER A 119 46.85 13.45 8.14
N SER A 120 46.74 13.53 6.80
CA SER A 120 45.46 13.40 6.10
C SER A 120 44.88 11.99 6.17
N ILE A 121 45.70 10.95 6.03
CA ILE A 121 45.26 9.55 6.15
C ILE A 121 44.76 9.26 7.57
N GLU A 122 45.53 9.62 8.61
CA GLU A 122 45.11 9.47 10.01
C GLU A 122 43.82 10.23 10.30
N GLY A 123 43.72 11.47 9.82
CA GLY A 123 42.52 12.28 9.95
C GLY A 123 41.30 11.70 9.22
N SER A 124 41.52 11.01 8.08
CA SER A 124 40.47 10.35 7.29
C SER A 124 40.01 9.05 7.95
N ARG A 125 40.95 8.28 8.51
CA ARG A 125 40.65 7.08 9.32
C ARG A 125 39.72 7.42 10.48
N ASN A 126 39.98 8.50 11.21
CA ASN A 126 39.12 8.93 12.32
C ASN A 126 37.69 9.28 11.85
N ASP A 127 37.56 9.96 10.71
CA ASP A 127 36.24 10.29 10.15
C ASP A 127 35.49 9.04 9.68
N LEU A 128 36.19 8.09 9.05
CA LEU A 128 35.62 6.81 8.62
C LEU A 128 35.16 5.96 9.83
N LEU A 129 35.96 5.88 10.90
CA LEU A 129 35.57 5.23 12.16
C LEU A 129 34.32 5.88 12.75
N GLN A 130 34.27 7.21 12.77
CA GLN A 130 33.09 7.94 13.25
C GLN A 130 31.84 7.64 12.41
N LEU A 131 31.97 7.53 11.08
CA LEU A 131 30.86 7.12 10.21
C LEU A 131 30.43 5.67 10.46
N ALA A 132 31.38 4.76 10.67
CA ALA A 132 31.10 3.36 11.00
C ALA A 132 30.31 3.25 12.33
N ASP A 133 30.70 4.00 13.36
CA ASP A 133 30.00 4.02 14.65
C ASP A 133 28.59 4.59 14.54
N LEU A 134 28.43 5.68 13.78
CA LEU A 134 27.11 6.27 13.50
C LEU A 134 26.22 5.27 12.75
N ALA A 135 26.78 4.54 11.79
CA ALA A 135 26.07 3.54 11.01
C ALA A 135 25.61 2.36 11.85
N LYS A 136 26.49 1.84 12.73
CA LYS A 136 26.14 0.78 13.68
C LYS A 136 25.00 1.19 14.61
N SER A 137 25.13 2.35 15.25
CA SER A 137 24.09 2.89 16.15
C SER A 137 22.76 3.09 15.43
N TYR A 138 22.79 3.63 14.20
CA TYR A 138 21.59 3.83 13.41
C TYR A 138 20.94 2.51 12.98
N GLY A 139 21.72 1.53 12.51
CA GLY A 139 21.18 0.22 12.12
C GLY A 139 20.50 -0.51 13.28
N GLU A 140 21.03 -0.39 14.50
CA GLU A 140 20.36 -0.90 15.71
C GLU A 140 19.00 -0.20 15.95
N GLN A 141 18.95 1.12 15.80
CA GLN A 141 17.70 1.88 15.94
C GLN A 141 16.66 1.49 14.87
N VAL A 142 17.07 1.29 13.62
CA VAL A 142 16.18 0.85 12.53
C VAL A 142 15.61 -0.53 12.82
N HIS A 143 16.45 -1.47 13.27
CA HIS A 143 16.01 -2.81 13.64
C HIS A 143 15.02 -2.80 14.81
N GLU A 144 15.34 -2.04 15.85
CA GLU A 144 14.47 -1.89 17.03
C GLU A 144 13.12 -1.25 16.65
N TYR A 145 13.15 -0.22 15.79
CA TYR A 145 11.95 0.41 15.25
C TYR A 145 11.08 -0.60 14.50
N CYS A 146 11.66 -1.45 13.65
CA CYS A 146 10.91 -2.47 12.93
C CYS A 146 10.26 -3.49 13.88
N SER A 147 11.03 -3.97 14.86
CA SER A 147 10.59 -4.98 15.81
C SER A 147 9.47 -4.49 16.74
N LYS A 148 9.45 -3.20 17.08
CA LYS A 148 8.47 -2.62 18.01
C LYS A 148 7.19 -2.13 17.32
N ASN A 149 7.28 -1.63 16.09
CA ASN A 149 6.18 -0.90 15.46
C ASN A 149 5.36 -1.72 14.47
N PHE A 150 5.85 -2.87 14.01
CA PHE A 150 5.14 -3.70 13.04
C PHE A 150 4.63 -5.00 13.67
N SER A 151 3.31 -5.13 13.70
CA SER A 151 2.60 -6.37 14.01
C SER A 151 1.65 -6.68 12.86
N PHE A 152 1.76 -7.87 12.30
CA PHE A 152 0.95 -8.31 11.18
C PHE A 152 -0.19 -9.21 11.64
N THR A 153 -1.25 -9.24 10.84
CA THR A 153 -2.45 -9.98 11.19
C THR A 153 -2.24 -11.47 11.05
N ASN A 154 -2.48 -12.20 12.14
CA ASN A 154 -2.51 -13.65 12.11
C ASN A 154 -3.82 -14.12 11.47
N VAL A 155 -3.73 -14.63 10.24
CA VAL A 155 -4.91 -15.00 9.45
C VAL A 155 -5.69 -16.17 10.05
N ASP A 156 -5.03 -17.09 10.75
CA ASP A 156 -5.70 -18.23 11.38
C ASP A 156 -6.68 -17.79 12.47
N ARG A 157 -6.38 -16.69 13.19
CA ARG A 157 -7.29 -16.10 14.19
C ARG A 157 -8.52 -15.47 13.55
N LEU A 158 -8.50 -15.14 12.26
CA LEU A 158 -9.65 -14.57 11.56
C LEU A 158 -10.67 -15.63 11.12
N ARG A 159 -10.30 -16.91 11.06
CA ARG A 159 -11.17 -17.97 10.53
C ARG A 159 -12.49 -18.10 11.29
N TYR A 160 -12.43 -18.10 12.62
CA TYR A 160 -13.61 -18.24 13.47
C TYR A 160 -14.57 -17.04 13.35
N PRO A 161 -14.15 -15.77 13.60
CA PRO A 161 -15.08 -14.65 13.52
C PRO A 161 -15.60 -14.38 12.10
N LEU A 162 -14.88 -14.81 11.06
CA LEU A 162 -15.30 -14.63 9.66
C LEU A 162 -16.04 -15.84 9.07
N GLU A 163 -16.24 -16.93 9.80
CA GLU A 163 -16.80 -18.20 9.28
C GLU A 163 -18.05 -17.99 8.39
N LYS A 164 -18.97 -17.13 8.82
CA LYS A 164 -20.25 -16.86 8.14
C LYS A 164 -20.17 -15.95 6.91
N CYS A 165 -19.00 -15.39 6.62
CA CYS A 165 -18.76 -14.49 5.49
C CYS A 165 -17.47 -14.76 4.72
N LEU A 166 -16.69 -15.77 5.11
CA LEU A 166 -15.39 -16.09 4.50
C LEU A 166 -15.51 -16.41 3.01
N ASP A 167 -16.61 -17.02 2.59
CA ASP A 167 -16.88 -17.36 1.19
C ASP A 167 -17.24 -16.15 0.31
N ALA A 168 -17.50 -14.98 0.92
CA ALA A 168 -17.72 -13.76 0.14
C ALA A 168 -16.41 -13.39 -0.56
N VAL A 169 -16.43 -13.30 -1.90
CA VAL A 169 -15.25 -13.07 -2.76
C VAL A 169 -14.33 -11.96 -2.22
N PRO A 170 -14.80 -10.75 -1.85
CA PRO A 170 -13.91 -9.70 -1.36
C PRO A 170 -13.16 -10.08 -0.07
N ILE A 171 -13.83 -10.80 0.84
CA ILE A 171 -13.23 -11.26 2.10
C ILE A 171 -12.20 -12.35 1.80
N LYS A 172 -12.57 -13.35 1.00
CA LYS A 172 -11.67 -14.43 0.58
C LYS A 172 -10.36 -13.89 -0.03
N LEU A 173 -10.46 -12.94 -0.96
CA LEU A 173 -9.29 -12.33 -1.61
C LEU A 173 -8.44 -11.51 -0.62
N SER A 174 -9.08 -10.74 0.25
CA SER A 174 -8.38 -9.92 1.26
C SER A 174 -7.65 -10.81 2.27
N VAL A 175 -8.29 -11.88 2.74
CA VAL A 175 -7.70 -12.86 3.66
C VAL A 175 -6.53 -13.61 3.01
N ALA A 176 -6.66 -14.02 1.75
CA ALA A 176 -5.55 -14.64 1.01
C ALA A 176 -4.37 -13.68 0.84
N THR A 177 -4.64 -12.40 0.57
CA THR A 177 -3.61 -11.36 0.50
C THR A 177 -2.94 -11.12 1.85
N LEU A 178 -3.72 -11.04 2.94
CA LEU A 178 -3.18 -10.93 4.30
C LEU A 178 -2.24 -12.10 4.65
N SER A 179 -2.56 -13.31 4.22
CA SER A 179 -1.69 -14.49 4.44
C SER A 179 -0.35 -14.33 3.71
N SER A 180 -0.36 -13.81 2.49
CA SER A 180 0.87 -13.48 1.76
C SER A 180 1.68 -12.36 2.43
N VAL A 181 0.99 -11.33 2.94
CA VAL A 181 1.60 -10.22 3.68
C VAL A 181 2.26 -10.71 4.96
N GLU A 182 1.58 -11.52 5.76
CA GLU A 182 2.10 -12.13 6.99
C GLU A 182 3.38 -12.94 6.70
N ASN A 183 3.31 -13.86 5.72
CA ASN A 183 4.45 -14.69 5.34
C ASN A 183 5.64 -13.86 4.83
N THR A 184 5.37 -12.86 3.98
CA THR A 184 6.44 -12.01 3.44
C THR A 184 7.07 -11.15 4.53
N ALA A 185 6.26 -10.60 5.44
CA ALA A 185 6.76 -9.80 6.55
C ALA A 185 7.66 -10.62 7.47
N LEU A 186 7.31 -11.88 7.78
CA LEU A 186 8.15 -12.78 8.56
C LEU A 186 9.51 -13.00 7.91
N THR A 187 9.55 -13.25 6.59
CA THR A 187 10.81 -13.37 5.83
C THR A 187 11.63 -12.09 5.91
N VAL A 188 11.01 -10.94 5.66
CA VAL A 188 11.72 -9.64 5.69
C VAL A 188 12.27 -9.33 7.09
N ILE A 189 11.55 -9.68 8.16
CA ILE A 189 12.04 -9.53 9.55
C ILE A 189 13.27 -10.41 9.78
N GLN A 190 13.26 -11.68 9.34
CA GLN A 190 14.40 -12.59 9.48
C GLN A 190 15.62 -12.13 8.67
N GLU A 191 15.40 -11.57 7.49
CA GLU A 191 16.48 -10.95 6.72
C GLU A 191 17.04 -9.72 7.45
N ASN A 192 16.18 -8.91 8.08
CA ASN A 192 16.59 -7.75 8.88
C ASN A 192 17.46 -8.18 10.08
N ASP A 193 17.11 -9.28 10.76
CA ASP A 193 17.94 -9.88 11.82
C ASP A 193 19.32 -10.31 11.31
N THR A 194 19.37 -10.84 10.09
CA THR A 194 20.61 -11.26 9.44
C THR A 194 21.50 -10.06 9.12
N GLN A 195 20.93 -8.99 8.57
CA GLN A 195 21.67 -7.76 8.29
C GLN A 195 22.19 -7.08 9.55
N LEU A 196 21.41 -7.09 10.64
CA LEU A 196 21.88 -6.59 11.93
C LEU A 196 23.07 -7.42 12.46
N ARG A 197 23.06 -8.75 12.27
CA ARG A 197 24.19 -9.60 12.66
C ARG A 197 25.45 -9.24 11.89
N ILE A 198 25.35 -9.04 10.58
CA ILE A 198 26.47 -8.61 9.72
C ILE A 198 27.01 -7.26 10.19
N LEU A 199 26.12 -6.28 10.42
CA LEU A 199 26.49 -4.95 10.90
C LEU A 199 27.26 -4.99 12.23
N ARG A 200 26.84 -5.88 13.15
CA ARG A 200 27.50 -6.07 14.45
C ARG A 200 28.84 -6.78 14.35
N SER A 201 29.02 -7.67 13.37
CA SER A 201 30.26 -8.44 13.20
C SER A 201 31.35 -7.71 12.43
N ALA A 202 31.02 -6.69 11.63
CA ALA A 202 32.02 -5.92 10.90
C ALA A 202 32.84 -5.05 11.87
N GLU A 203 34.16 -5.17 11.88
CA GLU A 203 35.08 -4.51 12.82
C GLU A 203 36.06 -3.61 12.07
N PHE A 204 35.57 -2.56 11.40
CA PHE A 204 36.46 -1.61 10.71
C PHE A 204 37.45 -0.93 11.67
N ILE A 205 38.74 -1.25 11.59
CA ILE A 205 39.82 -0.65 12.40
C ILE A 205 40.56 0.46 11.64
N ASP A 206 40.86 0.24 10.35
CA ASP A 206 41.54 1.18 9.47
C ASP A 206 41.29 0.92 7.98
N GLU A 207 41.88 1.76 7.11
CA GLU A 207 41.70 1.65 5.67
C GLU A 207 42.09 0.28 5.10
N CYS A 208 43.02 -0.47 5.72
CA CYS A 208 43.41 -1.80 5.28
C CYS A 208 42.26 -2.81 5.44
N GLU A 209 41.27 -2.55 6.30
CA GLU A 209 40.05 -3.35 6.51
C GLU A 209 38.83 -2.78 5.75
N ALA A 210 39.07 -2.16 4.58
CA ALA A 210 38.05 -1.57 3.72
C ALA A 210 36.80 -2.44 3.45
N ASP A 211 36.92 -3.77 3.41
CA ASP A 211 35.78 -4.68 3.22
C ASP A 211 34.75 -4.59 4.34
N ASP A 212 35.19 -4.42 5.59
CA ASP A 212 34.30 -4.29 6.75
C ASP A 212 33.53 -2.97 6.69
N PHE A 213 34.15 -1.90 6.17
CA PHE A 213 33.44 -0.64 5.94
C PHE A 213 32.38 -0.77 4.84
N VAL A 214 32.66 -1.54 3.78
CA VAL A 214 31.69 -1.87 2.74
C VAL A 214 30.54 -2.71 3.31
N ASP A 215 30.82 -3.66 4.20
CA ASP A 215 29.80 -4.49 4.86
C ASP A 215 28.90 -3.66 5.79
N ILE A 216 29.46 -2.71 6.54
CA ILE A 216 28.70 -1.75 7.34
C ILE A 216 27.74 -0.96 6.44
N TYR A 217 28.24 -0.42 5.32
CA TYR A 217 27.43 0.29 4.35
C TYR A 217 26.30 -0.58 3.78
N ALA A 218 26.63 -1.78 3.29
CA ALA A 218 25.69 -2.69 2.68
C ALA A 218 24.58 -3.10 3.65
N ALA A 219 24.95 -3.42 4.90
CA ALA A 219 24.00 -3.80 5.93
C ALA A 219 23.03 -2.65 6.28
N VAL A 220 23.51 -1.40 6.42
CA VAL A 220 22.62 -0.27 6.71
C VAL A 220 21.65 0.01 5.56
N ALA A 221 22.12 0.00 4.31
CA ALA A 221 21.26 0.16 3.15
C ALA A 221 20.16 -0.93 3.09
N ALA A 222 20.55 -2.17 3.37
CA ALA A 222 19.68 -3.33 3.41
C ALA A 222 18.62 -3.24 4.54
N LEU A 223 19.01 -2.77 5.73
CA LEU A 223 18.09 -2.50 6.85
C LEU A 223 17.06 -1.41 6.49
N ASN A 224 17.51 -0.30 5.89
CA ASN A 224 16.64 0.79 5.46
C ASN A 224 15.61 0.36 4.42
N PHE A 225 16.03 -0.42 3.42
CA PHE A 225 15.13 -0.96 2.41
C PHE A 225 14.05 -1.84 3.04
N ARG A 226 14.46 -2.78 3.90
CA ARG A 226 13.55 -3.72 4.59
C ARG A 226 12.57 -3.00 5.52
N MET A 227 13.03 -1.97 6.24
CA MET A 227 12.14 -1.10 7.02
C MET A 227 11.03 -0.47 6.17
N LYS A 228 11.36 0.08 5.00
CA LYS A 228 10.37 0.68 4.08
C LYS A 228 9.38 -0.36 3.55
N ILE A 229 9.84 -1.58 3.27
CA ILE A 229 8.95 -2.68 2.87
C ILE A 229 8.00 -3.05 4.01
N LEU A 230 8.50 -3.21 5.25
CA LEU A 230 7.65 -3.52 6.41
C LEU A 230 6.61 -2.44 6.69
N GLN A 231 6.96 -1.16 6.55
CA GLN A 231 6.01 -0.04 6.65
C GLN A 231 4.85 -0.19 5.67
N ARG A 232 5.16 -0.44 4.39
CA ARG A 232 4.14 -0.62 3.34
C ARG A 232 3.26 -1.84 3.58
N LEU A 233 3.87 -2.97 3.96
CA LEU A 233 3.13 -4.18 4.29
C LEU A 233 2.19 -3.94 5.47
N ALA A 234 2.61 -3.17 6.49
CA ALA A 234 1.78 -2.85 7.64
C ALA A 234 0.62 -1.91 7.27
N GLU A 235 0.85 -0.95 6.36
CA GLU A 235 -0.20 -0.09 5.81
C GLU A 235 -1.25 -0.91 5.03
N LEU A 236 -0.80 -1.87 4.20
CA LEU A 236 -1.68 -2.77 3.47
C LEU A 236 -2.46 -3.69 4.42
N ASP A 237 -1.81 -4.25 5.44
CA ASP A 237 -2.44 -5.11 6.45
C ASP A 237 -3.57 -4.37 7.19
N ALA A 238 -3.28 -3.17 7.71
CA ALA A 238 -4.27 -2.34 8.41
C ALA A 238 -5.44 -1.94 7.49
N ALA A 239 -5.14 -1.61 6.24
CA ALA A 239 -6.11 -1.28 5.22
C ALA A 239 -7.06 -2.44 4.90
N LEU A 240 -6.52 -3.64 4.70
CA LEU A 240 -7.31 -4.84 4.41
C LEU A 240 -8.17 -5.25 5.61
N ASN A 241 -7.64 -5.18 6.84
CA ASN A 241 -8.43 -5.46 8.04
C ASN A 241 -9.65 -4.54 8.17
N LYS A 242 -9.45 -3.24 7.92
CA LYS A 242 -10.54 -2.27 7.93
C LYS A 242 -11.62 -2.61 6.89
N ASP A 243 -11.20 -2.94 5.67
CA ASP A 243 -12.14 -3.28 4.60
C ASP A 243 -12.89 -4.60 4.87
N ILE A 244 -12.20 -5.62 5.40
CA ILE A 244 -12.83 -6.88 5.83
C ILE A 244 -13.87 -6.61 6.93
N LEU A 245 -13.55 -5.77 7.91
CA LEU A 245 -14.46 -5.46 9.01
C LEU A 245 -15.71 -4.74 8.52
N ASP A 246 -15.55 -3.73 7.66
CA ASP A 246 -16.67 -3.04 7.01
C ASP A 246 -17.57 -4.02 6.24
N MET A 247 -16.94 -4.94 5.50
CA MET A 247 -17.67 -5.94 4.72
C MET A 247 -18.40 -6.95 5.62
N GLN A 248 -17.76 -7.43 6.68
CA GLN A 248 -18.39 -8.33 7.66
C GLN A 248 -19.65 -7.68 8.24
N LYS A 249 -19.56 -6.41 8.67
CA LYS A 249 -20.73 -5.66 9.19
C LYS A 249 -21.86 -5.58 8.16
N MET A 250 -21.54 -5.17 6.94
CA MET A 250 -22.54 -5.03 5.87
C MET A 250 -23.20 -6.38 5.54
N TRP A 251 -22.39 -7.42 5.42
CA TRP A 251 -22.85 -8.78 5.11
C TRP A 251 -23.73 -9.36 6.21
N MET A 252 -23.30 -9.28 7.48
CA MET A 252 -24.07 -9.79 8.62
C MET A 252 -25.40 -9.06 8.79
N LYS A 253 -25.42 -7.73 8.65
CA LYS A 253 -26.65 -6.94 8.65
C LYS A 253 -27.59 -7.37 7.53
N GLY A 254 -27.06 -7.54 6.31
CA GLY A 254 -27.83 -8.01 5.16
C GLY A 254 -28.45 -9.37 5.39
N ARG A 255 -27.66 -10.34 5.87
CA ARG A 255 -28.15 -11.69 6.22
C ARG A 255 -29.22 -11.68 7.30
N LEU A 256 -29.05 -10.83 8.33
CA LEU A 256 -30.03 -10.70 9.41
C LEU A 256 -31.40 -10.25 8.90
N GLN A 257 -31.45 -9.37 7.90
CA GLN A 257 -32.72 -8.88 7.33
C GLN A 257 -33.53 -9.98 6.65
N LEU A 258 -32.87 -11.03 6.13
CA LEU A 258 -33.55 -12.12 5.42
C LEU A 258 -34.56 -12.85 6.31
N SER A 259 -34.23 -13.06 7.59
CA SER A 259 -35.14 -13.64 8.58
C SER A 259 -35.97 -12.59 9.31
N ARG A 260 -35.44 -11.37 9.49
CA ARG A 260 -36.12 -10.31 10.25
C ARG A 260 -37.34 -9.73 9.52
N ILE A 261 -37.26 -9.52 8.20
CA ILE A 261 -38.33 -8.86 7.44
C ILE A 261 -39.66 -9.63 7.51
N PRO A 262 -39.70 -10.97 7.31
CA PRO A 262 -40.93 -11.74 7.50
C PRO A 262 -41.51 -11.61 8.91
N LEU A 263 -40.66 -11.67 9.93
CA LEU A 263 -41.08 -11.55 11.34
C LEU A 263 -41.64 -10.16 11.65
N GLU A 264 -41.06 -9.10 11.08
CA GLU A 264 -41.55 -7.73 11.20
C GLU A 264 -42.94 -7.58 10.56
N VAL A 265 -43.14 -8.16 9.37
CA VAL A 265 -44.45 -8.13 8.68
C VAL A 265 -45.51 -8.90 9.48
N ASP A 266 -45.17 -10.10 9.96
CA ASP A 266 -46.07 -10.90 10.81
C ASP A 266 -46.43 -10.16 12.10
N ALA A 267 -45.45 -9.57 12.79
CA ALA A 267 -45.67 -8.79 14.00
C ALA A 267 -46.58 -7.58 13.77
N ASN A 268 -46.34 -6.83 12.70
CA ASN A 268 -47.18 -5.68 12.33
C ASN A 268 -48.61 -6.12 12.01
N LEU A 269 -48.79 -7.23 11.29
CA LEU A 269 -50.11 -7.74 10.96
C LEU A 269 -50.87 -8.24 12.21
N VAL A 270 -50.19 -8.94 13.11
CA VAL A 270 -50.73 -9.36 14.41
C VAL A 270 -51.17 -8.15 15.22
N GLN A 271 -50.35 -7.10 15.26
CA GLN A 271 -50.65 -5.87 15.98
C GLN A 271 -51.87 -5.14 15.44
N GLU A 272 -51.92 -4.91 14.12
CA GLU A 272 -53.03 -4.20 13.48
C GLU A 272 -54.35 -4.93 13.66
N LEU A 273 -54.37 -6.27 13.53
CA LEU A 273 -55.57 -7.06 13.78
C LEU A 273 -55.99 -7.10 15.24
N ASN A 274 -55.05 -7.19 16.17
CA ASN A 274 -55.36 -7.13 17.59
C ASN A 274 -56.04 -5.79 17.96
N VAL A 275 -55.52 -4.68 17.42
CA VAL A 275 -56.10 -3.35 17.60
C VAL A 275 -57.48 -3.26 16.95
N LEU A 276 -57.65 -3.82 15.75
CA LEU A 276 -58.94 -3.85 15.06
C LEU A 276 -60.00 -4.58 15.90
N PHE A 277 -59.71 -5.83 16.31
CA PHE A 277 -60.66 -6.64 17.10
C PHE A 277 -61.00 -6.01 18.45
N SER A 278 -60.02 -5.37 19.09
CA SER A 278 -60.25 -4.65 20.35
C SER A 278 -61.23 -3.48 20.20
N LYS A 279 -61.38 -2.92 19.00
CA LYS A 279 -62.32 -1.83 18.70
C LYS A 279 -63.67 -2.32 18.21
N SER A 280 -63.68 -3.37 17.39
CA SER A 280 -64.88 -3.81 16.66
C SER A 280 -65.66 -4.93 17.34
N ARG A 281 -65.04 -5.69 18.25
CA ARG A 281 -65.63 -6.90 18.83
C ARG A 281 -65.79 -6.80 20.34
N PRO A 282 -66.91 -7.27 20.92
CA PRO A 282 -67.07 -7.34 22.35
C PRO A 282 -66.15 -8.41 22.96
N ALA A 283 -65.52 -8.10 24.10
CA ALA A 283 -64.71 -9.05 24.86
C ALA A 283 -65.11 -9.00 26.35
N PRO A 284 -65.06 -10.13 27.08
CA PRO A 284 -65.27 -10.15 28.53
C PRO A 284 -64.27 -9.22 29.25
N PRO A 285 -64.64 -8.64 30.41
CA PRO A 285 -63.73 -7.81 31.21
C PRO A 285 -62.41 -8.53 31.49
N GLY A 286 -61.29 -7.89 31.15
CA GLY A 286 -59.94 -8.47 31.32
C GLY A 286 -59.47 -9.41 30.20
N GLN A 287 -60.27 -9.62 29.15
CA GLN A 287 -59.89 -10.37 27.95
C GLN A 287 -59.90 -9.47 26.71
N THR A 288 -59.10 -9.85 25.71
CA THR A 288 -59.13 -9.22 24.38
C THR A 288 -59.88 -10.12 23.40
N ALA A 289 -60.57 -9.52 22.42
CA ALA A 289 -61.31 -10.28 21.41
C ALA A 289 -60.39 -11.16 20.52
N SER A 290 -59.10 -10.86 20.47
CA SER A 290 -58.05 -11.64 19.81
C SER A 290 -57.45 -12.75 20.69
N GLY A 291 -57.65 -12.71 22.01
CA GLY A 291 -56.93 -13.55 22.97
C GLY A 291 -55.46 -13.18 23.20
N ILE A 292 -54.99 -12.07 22.61
CA ILE A 292 -53.63 -11.54 22.77
C ILE A 292 -53.61 -10.48 23.88
N THR A 293 -52.74 -10.64 24.87
CA THR A 293 -52.63 -9.70 26.00
C THR A 293 -51.75 -8.50 25.66
N ALA A 294 -51.86 -7.41 26.43
CA ALA A 294 -50.95 -6.28 26.31
C ALA A 294 -49.48 -6.67 26.60
N ALA A 295 -49.27 -7.61 27.51
CA ALA A 295 -47.95 -8.14 27.85
C ALA A 295 -47.32 -8.93 26.68
N ASP A 296 -48.12 -9.71 25.94
CA ASP A 296 -47.65 -10.40 24.73
C ASP A 296 -47.13 -9.40 23.69
N MET A 297 -47.88 -8.31 23.47
CA MET A 297 -47.50 -7.25 22.52
C MET A 297 -46.26 -6.47 22.96
N GLU A 298 -46.13 -6.21 24.26
CA GLU A 298 -44.95 -5.55 24.82
C GLU A 298 -43.70 -6.44 24.74
N ALA A 299 -43.86 -7.75 24.92
CA ALA A 299 -42.76 -8.71 24.74
C ALA A 299 -42.24 -8.70 23.29
N ILE A 300 -43.13 -8.71 22.29
CA ILE A 300 -42.75 -8.63 20.87
C ILE A 300 -42.00 -7.32 20.59
N ARG A 301 -42.53 -6.17 21.04
CA ARG A 301 -41.87 -4.86 20.89
C ARG A 301 -40.49 -4.83 21.54
N GLY A 302 -40.39 -5.31 22.78
CA GLY A 302 -39.14 -5.36 23.53
C GLY A 302 -38.06 -6.19 22.83
N MET A 303 -38.43 -7.27 22.13
CA MET A 303 -37.47 -8.07 21.35
C MET A 303 -36.96 -7.33 20.11
N PHE A 304 -37.81 -6.63 19.37
CA PHE A 304 -37.36 -5.82 18.24
C PHE A 304 -36.45 -4.66 18.68
N ILE A 305 -36.73 -4.05 19.84
CA ILE A 305 -35.86 -3.00 20.41
C ILE A 305 -34.47 -3.56 20.69
N ARG A 306 -34.37 -4.69 21.41
CA ARG A 306 -33.07 -5.31 21.73
C ARG A 306 -32.31 -5.76 20.49
N GLN A 307 -33.01 -6.36 19.53
CA GLN A 307 -32.39 -6.70 18.25
C GLN A 307 -31.85 -5.45 17.53
N HIS A 308 -32.60 -4.34 17.56
CA HIS A 308 -32.14 -3.09 16.96
C HIS A 308 -30.89 -2.54 17.67
N GLU A 309 -30.82 -2.65 19.00
CA GLU A 309 -29.63 -2.31 19.78
C GLU A 309 -28.41 -3.16 19.37
N ASP A 310 -28.58 -4.47 19.19
CA ASP A 310 -27.50 -5.36 18.70
C ASP A 310 -27.03 -4.96 17.28
N VAL A 311 -27.97 -4.59 16.39
CA VAL A 311 -27.63 -4.10 15.03
C VAL A 311 -26.86 -2.78 15.10
N GLN A 312 -27.24 -1.86 16.00
CA GLN A 312 -26.49 -0.62 16.21
C GLN A 312 -25.10 -0.87 16.82
N ALA A 313 -24.99 -1.84 17.72
CA ALA A 313 -23.71 -2.23 18.31
C ALA A 313 -22.78 -2.83 17.26
N MET A 314 -23.31 -3.66 16.35
CA MET A 314 -22.58 -4.23 15.22
C MET A 314 -21.99 -3.14 14.30
N GLU A 315 -22.77 -2.09 14.01
CA GLU A 315 -22.30 -0.96 13.19
C GLU A 315 -21.07 -0.27 13.83
N LYS A 316 -21.13 -0.08 15.15
CA LYS A 316 -20.08 0.60 15.94
C LYS A 316 -18.90 -0.28 16.32
N ALA A 317 -18.99 -1.60 16.09
CA ALA A 317 -17.96 -2.54 16.48
C ALA A 317 -16.62 -2.23 15.81
N THR A 318 -15.52 -2.41 16.55
CA THR A 318 -14.15 -2.20 16.05
C THR A 318 -13.38 -3.51 15.89
N SER A 319 -13.97 -4.65 16.25
CA SER A 319 -13.36 -5.98 16.14
C SER A 319 -14.30 -6.99 15.46
N PHE A 320 -13.71 -7.99 14.81
CA PHE A 320 -14.44 -9.04 14.12
C PHE A 320 -15.28 -9.91 15.07
N ASP A 321 -14.76 -10.19 16.27
CA ASP A 321 -15.45 -10.99 17.29
C ASP A 321 -16.71 -10.28 17.80
N THR A 322 -16.64 -8.96 18.01
CA THR A 322 -17.81 -8.18 18.44
C THR A 322 -18.89 -8.18 17.36
N VAL A 323 -18.52 -8.05 16.08
CA VAL A 323 -19.49 -8.14 14.96
C VAL A 323 -20.17 -9.52 14.95
N ALA A 324 -19.39 -10.60 15.05
CA ALA A 324 -19.91 -11.96 15.09
C ALA A 324 -20.85 -12.19 16.28
N ALA A 325 -20.44 -11.79 17.49
CA ALA A 325 -21.24 -11.96 18.70
C ALA A 325 -22.56 -11.19 18.64
N MET A 326 -22.55 -9.93 18.19
CA MET A 326 -23.78 -9.13 18.03
C MET A 326 -24.71 -9.73 16.98
N TYR A 327 -24.16 -10.31 15.90
CA TYR A 327 -24.96 -11.00 14.90
C TYR A 327 -25.66 -12.25 15.48
N GLU A 328 -24.95 -13.06 16.27
CA GLU A 328 -25.55 -14.23 16.92
C GLU A 328 -26.65 -13.84 17.91
N ASN A 329 -26.43 -12.80 18.71
CA ASN A 329 -27.45 -12.29 19.63
C ASN A 329 -28.70 -11.81 18.89
N ALA A 330 -28.53 -11.04 17.81
CA ALA A 330 -29.63 -10.58 16.98
C ALA A 330 -30.39 -11.74 16.30
N MET A 331 -29.69 -12.81 15.91
CA MET A 331 -30.28 -14.03 15.36
C MET A 331 -31.07 -14.82 16.42
N MET A 332 -30.58 -14.90 17.66
CA MET A 332 -31.34 -15.50 18.76
C MET A 332 -32.66 -14.77 19.01
N PHE A 333 -32.70 -13.44 18.88
CA PHE A 333 -33.95 -12.69 18.97
C PHE A 333 -34.90 -12.99 17.81
N ASN A 334 -34.41 -13.17 16.57
CA ASN A 334 -35.24 -13.63 15.45
C ASN A 334 -35.89 -14.99 15.75
N GLN A 335 -35.12 -15.96 16.25
CA GLN A 335 -35.63 -17.30 16.59
C GLN A 335 -36.70 -17.25 17.70
N LYS A 336 -36.50 -16.40 18.72
CA LYS A 336 -37.49 -16.21 19.79
C LYS A 336 -38.76 -15.52 19.28
N LEU A 337 -38.61 -14.52 18.41
CA LEU A 337 -39.73 -13.82 17.78
C LEU A 337 -40.57 -14.77 16.94
N GLU A 338 -39.94 -15.65 16.16
CA GLU A 338 -40.63 -16.67 15.34
C GLU A 338 -41.57 -17.51 16.20
N GLY A 339 -41.07 -18.12 17.28
CA GLY A 339 -41.88 -18.94 18.17
C GLY A 339 -43.02 -18.18 18.87
N ILE A 340 -42.80 -16.92 19.28
CA ILE A 340 -43.85 -16.10 19.91
C ILE A 340 -44.92 -15.69 18.88
N LEU A 341 -44.50 -15.30 17.68
CA LEU A 341 -45.41 -14.84 16.63
C LEU A 341 -46.30 -15.97 16.14
N ASP A 342 -45.80 -17.19 16.02
CA ASP A 342 -46.62 -18.34 15.64
C ASP A 342 -47.77 -18.58 16.64
N VAL A 343 -47.50 -18.49 17.94
CA VAL A 343 -48.55 -18.59 18.97
C VAL A 343 -49.59 -17.47 18.83
N GLN A 344 -49.19 -16.24 18.55
CA GLN A 344 -50.14 -15.14 18.39
C GLN A 344 -50.95 -15.24 17.08
N LYS A 345 -50.32 -15.72 15.99
CA LYS A 345 -50.98 -16.01 14.72
C LYS A 345 -52.04 -17.10 14.89
N ASP A 346 -51.77 -18.15 15.66
CA ASP A 346 -52.73 -19.21 15.94
C ASP A 346 -53.93 -18.71 16.77
N LYS A 347 -53.69 -17.83 17.75
CA LYS A 347 -54.78 -17.18 18.50
C LYS A 347 -55.68 -16.34 17.58
N LEU A 348 -55.08 -15.53 16.70
CA LEU A 348 -55.84 -14.72 15.74
C LEU A 348 -56.59 -15.58 14.71
N ARG A 349 -55.97 -16.66 14.24
CA ARG A 349 -56.61 -17.64 13.37
C ARG A 349 -57.84 -18.25 14.05
N ALA A 350 -57.69 -18.72 15.28
CA ALA A 350 -58.81 -19.27 16.04
C ALA A 350 -59.93 -18.23 16.27
N ALA A 351 -59.58 -16.96 16.49
CA ALA A 351 -60.56 -15.88 16.60
C ALA A 351 -61.30 -15.61 15.27
N LEU A 352 -60.60 -15.68 14.13
CA LEU A 352 -61.16 -15.55 12.78
C LEU A 352 -62.07 -16.74 12.40
N GLU A 353 -61.69 -17.97 12.78
CA GLU A 353 -62.49 -19.18 12.55
C GLU A 353 -63.78 -19.17 13.39
N ARG A 354 -63.72 -18.65 14.62
CA ARG A 354 -64.91 -18.49 15.48
C ARG A 354 -65.84 -17.38 14.99
N GLN A 355 -65.27 -16.27 14.53
CA GLN A 355 -66.02 -15.13 14.03
C GLN A 355 -65.31 -14.51 12.81
N PRO A 356 -65.77 -14.83 11.58
CA PRO A 356 -65.22 -14.27 10.35
C PRO A 356 -65.31 -12.73 10.33
N LEU A 357 -64.44 -12.11 9.54
CA LEU A 357 -64.41 -10.64 9.40
C LEU A 357 -65.72 -10.11 8.81
N THR A 358 -66.24 -9.02 9.38
CA THR A 358 -67.28 -8.23 8.69
C THR A 358 -66.70 -7.52 7.47
N LYS A 359 -67.56 -6.92 6.63
CA LYS A 359 -67.11 -6.15 5.47
C LYS A 359 -66.24 -4.95 5.88
N GLU A 360 -66.60 -4.27 6.96
CA GLU A 360 -65.86 -3.14 7.51
C GLU A 360 -64.52 -3.59 8.08
N GLU A 361 -64.49 -4.68 8.84
CA GLU A 361 -63.25 -5.24 9.38
C GLU A 361 -62.32 -5.75 8.27
N ALA A 362 -62.87 -6.39 7.23
CA ALA A 362 -62.10 -6.86 6.09
C ALA A 362 -61.47 -5.71 5.30
N ASN A 363 -62.21 -4.59 5.11
CA ASN A 363 -61.67 -3.39 4.49
C ASN A 363 -60.55 -2.75 5.33
N ALA A 364 -60.75 -2.63 6.64
CA ALA A 364 -59.74 -2.08 7.55
C ALA A 364 -58.47 -2.96 7.61
N ALA A 365 -58.63 -4.28 7.64
CA ALA A 365 -57.51 -5.22 7.58
C ALA A 365 -56.75 -5.14 6.24
N ALA A 366 -57.47 -5.00 5.12
CA ALA A 366 -56.86 -4.81 3.81
C ALA A 366 -56.07 -3.49 3.73
N GLU A 367 -56.57 -2.41 4.34
CA GLU A 367 -55.85 -1.13 4.43
C GLU A 367 -54.59 -1.24 5.30
N ALA A 368 -54.67 -1.95 6.43
CA ALA A 368 -53.50 -2.21 7.29
C ALA A 368 -52.42 -3.03 6.55
N MET A 369 -52.81 -4.09 5.83
CA MET A 369 -51.89 -4.87 4.99
C MET A 369 -51.25 -4.01 3.89
N ALA A 370 -52.03 -3.10 3.27
CA ALA A 370 -51.49 -2.17 2.28
C ALA A 370 -50.40 -1.26 2.87
N LYS A 371 -50.65 -0.68 4.06
CA LYS A 371 -49.65 0.15 4.76
C LYS A 371 -48.37 -0.62 5.10
N ILE A 372 -48.50 -1.87 5.56
CA ILE A 372 -47.33 -2.73 5.84
C ILE A 372 -46.56 -3.05 4.54
N ALA A 373 -47.28 -3.24 3.44
CA ALA A 373 -46.69 -3.53 2.14
C ALA A 373 -46.01 -2.31 1.49
N ASP A 374 -46.46 -1.09 1.79
CA ASP A 374 -45.90 0.14 1.21
C ASP A 374 -44.42 0.36 1.60
N THR A 375 -43.97 -0.19 2.74
CA THR A 375 -42.55 -0.19 3.13
C THR A 375 -41.64 -0.85 2.08
N ALA A 376 -42.16 -1.74 1.24
CA ALA A 376 -41.42 -2.33 0.13
C ALA A 376 -41.02 -1.32 -0.95
N VAL A 377 -41.80 -0.26 -1.13
CA VAL A 377 -41.48 0.83 -2.06
C VAL A 377 -40.34 1.66 -1.49
N ASP A 378 -40.43 2.08 -0.23
CA ASP A 378 -39.40 2.90 0.43
C ASP A 378 -38.04 2.20 0.47
N GLU A 379 -37.99 0.94 0.91
CA GLU A 379 -36.77 0.13 0.94
C GLU A 379 -36.23 -0.14 -0.48
N GLY A 380 -37.14 -0.34 -1.45
CA GLY A 380 -36.81 -0.51 -2.86
C GLY A 380 -36.16 0.73 -3.46
N GLU A 381 -36.68 1.93 -3.16
CA GLU A 381 -36.10 3.20 -3.60
C GLU A 381 -34.73 3.43 -2.98
N GLU A 382 -34.58 3.16 -1.67
CA GLU A 382 -33.28 3.30 -0.99
C GLU A 382 -32.23 2.36 -1.61
N CYS A 383 -32.58 1.10 -1.84
CA CYS A 383 -31.70 0.13 -2.47
C CYS A 383 -31.36 0.53 -3.91
N TRP A 384 -32.33 1.02 -4.68
CA TRP A 384 -32.10 1.47 -6.06
C TRP A 384 -31.12 2.65 -6.11
N ARG A 385 -31.28 3.64 -5.22
CA ARG A 385 -30.34 4.77 -5.09
C ARG A 385 -28.95 4.29 -4.69
N TYR A 386 -28.86 3.35 -3.74
CA TYR A 386 -27.57 2.78 -3.33
C TYR A 386 -26.86 2.07 -4.50
N MET A 387 -27.58 1.24 -5.26
CA MET A 387 -27.06 0.57 -6.46
C MET A 387 -26.59 1.55 -7.53
N GLN A 388 -27.29 2.68 -7.72
CA GLN A 388 -26.88 3.71 -8.67
C GLN A 388 -25.54 4.34 -8.27
N ILE A 389 -25.32 4.58 -6.97
CA ILE A 389 -24.04 5.09 -6.44
C ILE A 389 -22.93 4.08 -6.73
N VAL A 390 -23.12 2.81 -6.37
CA VAL A 390 -22.13 1.75 -6.62
C VAL A 390 -21.82 1.61 -8.11
N ASN A 391 -22.83 1.60 -8.98
CA ASN A 391 -22.62 1.55 -10.43
C ASN A 391 -21.82 2.75 -10.93
N SER A 392 -22.04 3.94 -10.36
CA SER A 392 -21.29 5.14 -10.71
C SER A 392 -19.83 5.10 -10.24
N GLU A 393 -19.58 4.54 -9.06
CA GLU A 393 -18.23 4.30 -8.53
C GLU A 393 -17.44 3.32 -9.42
N VAL A 394 -18.06 2.20 -9.82
CA VAL A 394 -17.39 1.18 -10.65
C VAL A 394 -17.14 1.69 -12.08
N SER A 395 -18.14 2.31 -12.71
CA SER A 395 -18.04 2.78 -14.10
C SER A 395 -17.23 4.08 -14.25
N GLY A 396 -17.05 4.83 -13.16
CA GLY A 396 -16.50 6.19 -13.19
C GLY A 396 -17.42 7.20 -13.88
N LYS A 397 -18.68 6.85 -14.14
CA LYS A 397 -19.67 7.68 -14.82
C LYS A 397 -20.97 7.70 -14.04
N TYR A 398 -21.53 8.88 -13.85
CA TYR A 398 -22.86 9.01 -13.26
C TYR A 398 -23.93 8.87 -14.34
N GLU A 399 -24.77 7.84 -14.25
CA GLU A 399 -25.94 7.67 -15.12
C GLU A 399 -27.21 8.10 -14.35
N GLU A 400 -27.91 9.13 -14.83
CA GLU A 400 -29.24 9.49 -14.33
C GLU A 400 -30.27 8.46 -14.80
N GLY A 401 -31.01 7.86 -13.86
CA GLY A 401 -32.06 6.90 -14.17
C GLY A 401 -33.25 7.52 -14.94
N PRO A 402 -34.09 6.71 -15.62
CA PRO A 402 -35.27 7.21 -16.32
C PRO A 402 -36.30 7.74 -15.32
N GLY A 403 -36.72 9.01 -15.48
CA GLY A 403 -37.70 9.66 -14.59
C GLY A 403 -37.13 10.74 -13.68
N GLY A 404 -36.12 11.49 -14.17
CA GLY A 404 -35.41 12.55 -13.44
C GLY A 404 -36.31 13.48 -12.63
N PHE A 405 -36.38 13.23 -11.33
CA PHE A 405 -36.74 14.24 -10.34
C PHE A 405 -35.47 14.69 -9.62
N GLY A 406 -34.88 15.77 -10.14
CA GLY A 406 -34.17 16.79 -9.34
C GLY A 406 -33.00 16.34 -8.46
N GLY A 407 -32.28 15.26 -8.79
CA GLY A 407 -31.19 14.71 -7.97
C GLY A 407 -30.09 15.73 -7.64
N LYS A 408 -29.67 16.55 -8.62
CA LYS A 408 -28.66 17.60 -8.41
C LYS A 408 -29.07 18.62 -7.33
N ALA A 409 -30.32 19.07 -7.34
CA ALA A 409 -30.80 20.10 -6.42
C ALA A 409 -31.11 19.56 -5.01
N LEU A 410 -31.52 18.29 -4.89
CA LEU A 410 -31.79 17.66 -3.60
C LEU A 410 -30.50 17.21 -2.89
N LEU A 411 -29.50 16.72 -3.64
CA LEU A 411 -28.15 16.44 -3.11
C LEU A 411 -27.46 17.71 -2.60
N GLN A 412 -27.64 18.85 -3.30
CA GLN A 412 -27.19 20.16 -2.83
C GLN A 412 -27.88 20.60 -1.52
N LYS A 413 -29.16 20.23 -1.33
CA LYS A 413 -29.93 20.52 -0.11
C LYS A 413 -29.58 19.60 1.08
N LEU A 414 -29.13 18.38 0.83
CA LEU A 414 -28.73 17.44 1.89
C LEU A 414 -27.29 17.70 2.38
N THR A 415 -26.39 18.18 1.53
CA THR A 415 -25.03 18.56 1.94
C THR A 415 -24.98 19.92 2.66
N THR A 416 -25.87 20.85 2.32
CA THR A 416 -25.94 22.17 2.99
C THR A 416 -26.55 22.12 4.39
N LYS A 417 -27.37 21.11 4.73
CA LYS A 417 -27.94 20.97 6.08
C LYS A 417 -26.98 20.46 7.16
N LYS A 418 -25.72 20.15 6.81
CA LYS A 418 -24.69 19.71 7.80
C LYS A 418 -23.53 20.69 7.98
N LYS A 419 -23.56 21.88 7.37
CA LYS A 419 -22.56 22.93 7.59
C LYS A 419 -23.24 24.28 7.90
N ALA A 420 -23.54 24.50 9.18
CA ALA A 420 -23.57 25.83 9.75
C ALA A 420 -22.36 25.93 10.69
N GLY A 421 -21.33 26.66 10.25
CA GLY A 421 -20.05 26.81 10.94
C GLY A 421 -18.97 27.28 9.98
N THR A 422 -18.90 28.59 9.78
CA THR A 422 -17.97 29.42 8.99
C THR A 422 -16.53 28.93 8.87
N ALA A 423 -16.05 28.75 7.64
CA ALA A 423 -15.02 29.58 6.98
C ALA A 423 -14.30 28.79 5.84
N GLU A 424 -14.41 29.37 4.64
CA GLU A 424 -13.49 29.36 3.49
C GLU A 424 -13.01 28.05 2.82
N GLN A 425 -13.48 27.93 1.57
CA GLN A 425 -12.85 27.37 0.36
C GLN A 425 -12.75 25.84 0.19
N GLY A 426 -13.35 25.39 -0.92
CA GLY A 426 -13.29 24.03 -1.45
C GLY A 426 -14.69 23.48 -1.75
N GLU A 427 -15.31 23.92 -2.85
CA GLU A 427 -16.46 23.23 -3.44
C GLU A 427 -16.00 21.84 -3.93
N SER A 428 -16.05 20.82 -3.07
CA SER A 428 -16.02 19.43 -3.54
C SER A 428 -17.45 19.06 -3.97
N ALA A 429 -17.78 19.31 -5.23
CA ALA A 429 -18.84 18.54 -5.88
C ALA A 429 -18.51 17.05 -5.69
N PHE A 430 -19.51 16.23 -5.36
CA PHE A 430 -19.33 14.77 -5.32
C PHE A 430 -19.10 14.30 -6.76
N PHE A 431 -17.85 14.32 -7.19
CA PHE A 431 -17.42 13.60 -8.37
C PHE A 431 -17.38 12.12 -7.95
N PRO A 432 -17.98 11.19 -8.71
CA PRO A 432 -17.62 9.78 -8.56
C PRO A 432 -16.10 9.69 -8.65
N ASP A 433 -15.49 8.84 -7.82
CA ASP A 433 -14.04 8.76 -7.66
C ASP A 433 -13.41 8.15 -8.94
N SER A 434 -13.42 8.93 -10.03
CA SER A 434 -13.03 8.54 -11.38
C SER A 434 -11.58 8.09 -11.45
N ALA A 435 -10.77 8.57 -10.49
CA ALA A 435 -9.41 8.11 -10.24
C ALA A 435 -9.38 6.61 -9.88
N ILE A 436 -10.18 6.16 -8.90
CA ILE A 436 -10.21 4.74 -8.49
C ILE A 436 -10.63 3.85 -9.65
N ALA A 437 -11.69 4.22 -10.39
CA ALA A 437 -12.14 3.45 -11.53
C ALA A 437 -11.06 3.35 -12.64
N SER A 438 -10.38 4.46 -12.91
CA SER A 438 -9.28 4.51 -13.87
C SER A 438 -8.09 3.65 -13.44
N ASP A 439 -7.70 3.72 -12.16
CA ASP A 439 -6.56 2.98 -11.61
C ASP A 439 -6.83 1.47 -11.60
N VAL A 440 -8.02 1.05 -11.18
CA VAL A 440 -8.43 -0.36 -11.24
C VAL A 440 -8.48 -0.84 -12.70
N LYS A 441 -9.01 -0.02 -13.63
CA LYS A 441 -9.03 -0.37 -15.05
C LYS A 441 -7.63 -0.52 -15.66
N LYS A 442 -6.67 0.29 -15.22
CA LYS A 442 -5.27 0.25 -15.66
C LYS A 442 -4.60 -1.09 -15.33
N HIS A 443 -4.80 -1.57 -14.09
CA HIS A 443 -4.10 -2.75 -13.57
C HIS A 443 -4.90 -4.05 -13.64
N PHE A 444 -6.24 -3.98 -13.64
CA PHE A 444 -7.16 -5.12 -13.57
C PHE A 444 -8.30 -4.98 -14.60
N SER A 445 -7.95 -4.78 -15.87
CA SER A 445 -8.89 -4.41 -16.93
C SER A 445 -10.05 -5.40 -17.10
N GLU A 446 -9.79 -6.71 -17.05
CA GLU A 446 -10.86 -7.73 -17.20
C GLU A 446 -11.76 -7.80 -15.95
N GLN A 447 -11.17 -7.69 -14.76
CA GLN A 447 -11.93 -7.68 -13.50
C GLN A 447 -12.83 -6.45 -13.40
N TRP A 448 -12.31 -5.28 -13.75
CA TRP A 448 -13.08 -4.04 -13.84
C TRP A 448 -14.29 -4.20 -14.77
N ARG A 449 -14.09 -4.76 -15.98
CA ARG A 449 -15.17 -4.98 -16.95
C ARG A 449 -16.27 -5.88 -16.38
N ARG A 450 -15.90 -6.96 -15.68
CA ARG A 450 -16.86 -7.87 -15.05
C ARG A 450 -17.64 -7.19 -13.92
N LEU A 451 -16.97 -6.38 -13.11
CA LEU A 451 -17.60 -5.59 -12.06
C LEU A 451 -18.58 -4.57 -12.63
N GLU A 452 -18.22 -3.89 -13.72
CA GLU A 452 -19.09 -2.91 -14.38
C GLU A 452 -20.37 -3.59 -14.90
N ILE A 453 -20.25 -4.72 -15.59
CA ILE A 453 -21.39 -5.50 -16.09
C ILE A 453 -22.26 -5.98 -14.92
N PHE A 454 -21.64 -6.53 -13.87
CA PHE A 454 -22.36 -7.03 -12.70
C PHE A 454 -23.13 -5.90 -11.98
N ALA A 455 -22.47 -4.77 -11.71
CA ALA A 455 -23.11 -3.64 -11.04
C ALA A 455 -24.30 -3.10 -11.84
N LYS A 456 -24.16 -3.00 -13.17
CA LYS A 456 -25.23 -2.57 -14.07
C LYS A 456 -26.41 -3.55 -14.13
N ASP A 457 -26.14 -4.85 -14.16
CA ASP A 457 -27.16 -5.90 -14.12
C ASP A 457 -27.92 -5.86 -12.78
N GLN A 458 -27.22 -5.76 -11.66
CA GLN A 458 -27.86 -5.66 -10.34
C GLN A 458 -28.72 -4.39 -10.21
N TRP A 459 -28.22 -3.25 -10.68
CA TRP A 459 -28.99 -1.99 -10.66
C TRP A 459 -30.29 -2.10 -11.48
N THR A 460 -30.21 -2.69 -12.67
CA THR A 460 -31.38 -2.93 -13.54
C THR A 460 -32.39 -3.87 -12.89
N ARG A 461 -31.94 -4.96 -12.25
CA ARG A 461 -32.83 -5.89 -11.54
C ARG A 461 -33.54 -5.24 -10.36
N VAL A 462 -32.84 -4.40 -9.59
CA VAL A 462 -33.46 -3.66 -8.48
C VAL A 462 -34.49 -2.66 -9.00
N GLN A 463 -34.24 -2.02 -10.15
CA GLN A 463 -35.23 -1.16 -10.79
C GLN A 463 -36.51 -1.94 -11.15
N ASP A 464 -36.38 -3.12 -11.75
CA ASP A 464 -37.53 -4.00 -12.06
C ASP A 464 -38.30 -4.42 -10.81
N MET A 465 -37.59 -4.70 -9.72
CA MET A 465 -38.19 -5.04 -8.43
C MET A 465 -38.94 -3.86 -7.82
N LEU A 466 -38.38 -2.66 -7.88
CA LEU A 466 -39.03 -1.44 -7.43
C LEU A 466 -40.33 -1.18 -8.21
N GLU A 467 -40.32 -1.35 -9.53
CA GLU A 467 -41.54 -1.22 -10.35
C GLU A 467 -42.60 -2.29 -10.00
N LYS A 468 -42.18 -3.52 -9.64
CA LYS A 468 -43.10 -4.53 -9.08
C LYS A 468 -43.61 -4.15 -7.69
N ALA A 469 -42.79 -3.49 -6.87
CA ALA A 469 -43.17 -2.99 -5.55
C ALA A 469 -44.17 -1.82 -5.64
N LYS A 470 -44.10 -0.98 -6.68
CA LYS A 470 -45.07 0.12 -6.91
C LYS A 470 -46.44 -0.34 -7.42
N LYS A 471 -46.53 -1.53 -8.03
CA LYS A 471 -47.81 -2.06 -8.53
C LYS A 471 -48.78 -2.32 -7.37
N GLY A 472 -49.98 -1.73 -7.47
CA GLY A 472 -51.06 -1.95 -6.52
C GLY A 472 -51.52 -3.41 -6.47
N ALA A 473 -51.94 -3.87 -5.29
CA ALA A 473 -52.46 -5.21 -5.06
C ALA A 473 -53.74 -5.16 -4.24
N LYS A 474 -54.59 -6.18 -4.39
CA LYS A 474 -55.76 -6.38 -3.53
C LYS A 474 -55.37 -7.30 -2.38
N TYR A 475 -55.39 -6.78 -1.16
CA TYR A 475 -55.05 -7.53 0.05
C TYR A 475 -56.30 -8.16 0.66
N LYS A 476 -56.18 -9.43 1.06
CA LYS A 476 -57.22 -10.22 1.72
C LYS A 476 -56.60 -11.44 2.39
N PHE A 477 -57.26 -11.97 3.42
CA PHE A 477 -56.93 -13.27 3.99
C PHE A 477 -57.39 -14.38 3.04
N ASP A 478 -56.46 -14.97 2.30
CA ASP A 478 -56.76 -15.96 1.25
C ASP A 478 -55.88 -17.23 1.32
N LYS A 479 -55.07 -17.38 2.37
CA LYS A 479 -54.25 -18.57 2.59
C LYS A 479 -54.94 -19.60 3.47
N GLU A 480 -54.57 -20.86 3.29
CA GLU A 480 -54.82 -21.93 4.26
C GLU A 480 -53.95 -21.68 5.51
N GLY A 481 -54.38 -20.75 6.36
CA GLY A 481 -53.66 -20.25 7.52
C GLY A 481 -53.84 -18.74 7.72
N PHE A 482 -53.11 -18.16 8.68
CA PHE A 482 -53.09 -16.71 8.88
C PHE A 482 -52.17 -16.05 7.83
N GLY A 483 -52.73 -15.20 6.96
CA GLY A 483 -51.92 -14.39 6.04
C GLY A 483 -52.60 -14.03 4.72
N SER A 484 -51.87 -13.30 3.88
CA SER A 484 -52.32 -12.85 2.55
C SER A 484 -51.27 -13.13 1.48
N THR A 485 -51.68 -13.79 0.40
CA THR A 485 -50.81 -14.08 -0.74
C THR A 485 -50.23 -12.81 -1.38
N ALA A 486 -50.99 -11.70 -1.37
CA ALA A 486 -50.52 -10.42 -1.87
C ALA A 486 -49.46 -9.78 -0.97
N LEU A 487 -49.62 -9.90 0.35
CA LEU A 487 -48.66 -9.39 1.33
C LEU A 487 -47.37 -10.21 1.31
N ASP A 488 -47.44 -11.53 1.14
CA ASP A 488 -46.25 -12.38 0.99
C ASP A 488 -45.42 -12.00 -0.23
N LYS A 489 -46.08 -11.69 -1.35
CA LYS A 489 -45.37 -11.22 -2.55
C LYS A 489 -44.58 -9.94 -2.26
N LYS A 490 -45.13 -9.01 -1.49
CA LYS A 490 -44.46 -7.77 -1.10
C LYS A 490 -43.35 -8.02 -0.08
N THR A 491 -43.57 -8.92 0.87
CA THR A 491 -42.56 -9.37 1.84
C THR A 491 -41.37 -10.03 1.15
N ASN A 492 -41.62 -10.91 0.17
CA ASN A 492 -40.57 -11.53 -0.63
C ASN A 492 -39.80 -10.50 -1.46
N LEU A 493 -40.46 -9.45 -1.99
CA LEU A 493 -39.76 -8.34 -2.64
C LEU A 493 -38.85 -7.60 -1.64
N ARG A 494 -39.30 -7.32 -0.41
CA ARG A 494 -38.46 -6.71 0.64
C ARG A 494 -37.26 -7.58 0.98
N VAL A 495 -37.45 -8.88 1.18
CA VAL A 495 -36.36 -9.84 1.46
C VAL A 495 -35.35 -9.87 0.33
N GLU A 496 -35.82 -9.93 -0.92
CA GLU A 496 -34.92 -9.92 -2.09
C GLU A 496 -34.20 -8.57 -2.22
N THR A 497 -34.87 -7.44 -1.94
CA THR A 497 -34.24 -6.10 -1.92
C THR A 497 -33.14 -6.04 -0.86
N ALA A 498 -33.39 -6.57 0.34
CA ALA A 498 -32.37 -6.62 1.40
C ALA A 498 -31.19 -7.52 1.03
N ARG A 499 -31.45 -8.69 0.40
CA ARG A 499 -30.39 -9.55 -0.15
C ARG A 499 -29.55 -8.79 -1.18
N LYS A 500 -30.21 -8.13 -2.14
CA LYS A 500 -29.55 -7.37 -3.20
C LYS A 500 -28.72 -6.22 -2.64
N LYS A 501 -29.23 -5.51 -1.62
CA LYS A 501 -28.49 -4.45 -0.92
C LYS A 501 -27.21 -4.98 -0.27
N ALA A 502 -27.26 -6.18 0.31
CA ALA A 502 -26.07 -6.84 0.89
C ALA A 502 -25.05 -7.24 -0.19
N GLU A 503 -25.53 -7.80 -1.30
CA GLU A 503 -24.70 -8.22 -2.44
C GLU A 503 -24.08 -7.03 -3.19
N THR A 504 -24.73 -5.86 -3.21
CA THR A 504 -24.24 -4.66 -3.90
C THR A 504 -23.09 -3.96 -3.20
N GLY A 505 -22.81 -4.28 -1.94
CA GLY A 505 -21.54 -3.94 -1.33
C GLY A 505 -20.34 -4.57 -2.04
N VAL A 506 -20.51 -5.76 -2.64
CA VAL A 506 -19.42 -6.57 -3.20
C VAL A 506 -18.63 -5.83 -4.29
N PRO A 507 -19.24 -5.22 -5.32
CA PRO A 507 -18.48 -4.47 -6.33
C PRO A 507 -17.66 -3.32 -5.76
N SER A 508 -18.23 -2.48 -4.88
CA SER A 508 -17.46 -1.38 -4.26
C SER A 508 -16.32 -1.91 -3.40
N MET A 509 -16.49 -3.05 -2.70
CA MET A 509 -15.40 -3.67 -1.94
C MET A 509 -14.29 -4.19 -2.85
N LEU A 510 -14.65 -4.84 -3.96
CA LEU A 510 -13.66 -5.32 -4.92
C LEU A 510 -12.91 -4.16 -5.57
N MET A 511 -13.58 -3.05 -5.90
CA MET A 511 -12.91 -1.84 -6.36
C MET A 511 -11.89 -1.31 -5.33
N ARG A 512 -12.26 -1.26 -4.04
CA ARG A 512 -11.33 -0.86 -2.97
C ARG A 512 -10.12 -1.80 -2.90
N TYR A 513 -10.35 -3.10 -2.89
CA TYR A 513 -9.31 -4.13 -2.86
C TYR A 513 -8.35 -4.00 -4.06
N TYR A 514 -8.87 -3.92 -5.29
CA TYR A 514 -8.05 -3.78 -6.49
C TYR A 514 -7.29 -2.47 -6.53
N ASN A 515 -7.87 -1.37 -6.04
CA ASN A 515 -7.16 -0.10 -5.97
C ASN A 515 -5.94 -0.19 -5.04
N ARG A 516 -6.07 -0.85 -3.89
CA ARG A 516 -4.94 -1.07 -2.98
C ARG A 516 -3.85 -1.90 -3.63
N LEU A 517 -4.21 -3.02 -4.26
CA LEU A 517 -3.24 -3.83 -4.99
C LEU A 517 -2.60 -3.09 -6.17
N GLY A 518 -3.37 -2.27 -6.89
CA GLY A 518 -2.84 -1.44 -7.98
C GLY A 518 -1.76 -0.48 -7.51
N LYS A 519 -1.93 0.14 -6.33
CA LYS A 519 -0.92 0.99 -5.71
C LYS A 519 0.34 0.22 -5.31
N GLU A 520 0.19 -1.01 -4.83
CA GLU A 520 1.34 -1.88 -4.57
C GLU A 520 2.06 -2.28 -5.86
N PHE A 521 1.33 -2.58 -6.94
CA PHE A 521 1.95 -2.92 -8.24
C PHE A 521 2.79 -1.78 -8.78
N GLU A 522 2.32 -0.54 -8.66
CA GLU A 522 3.07 0.66 -9.08
C GLU A 522 4.35 0.84 -8.28
N ALA A 523 4.31 0.56 -6.98
CA ALA A 523 5.49 0.64 -6.16
C ALA A 523 6.49 -0.48 -6.42
N TYR A 524 6.02 -1.71 -6.62
CA TYR A 524 6.89 -2.82 -6.98
C TYR A 524 7.57 -2.54 -8.32
N GLU A 525 6.81 -2.02 -9.29
CA GLU A 525 7.35 -1.58 -10.58
C GLU A 525 8.38 -0.46 -10.40
N SER A 526 8.16 0.50 -9.49
CA SER A 526 9.16 1.53 -9.19
C SER A 526 10.45 0.96 -8.62
N ILE A 527 10.39 -0.04 -7.73
CA ILE A 527 11.57 -0.69 -7.17
C ILE A 527 12.32 -1.47 -8.26
N VAL A 528 11.58 -2.23 -9.07
CA VAL A 528 12.14 -2.99 -10.19
C VAL A 528 12.80 -2.06 -11.22
N ASN A 529 12.17 -0.93 -11.55
CA ASN A 529 12.76 0.05 -12.46
C ASN A 529 14.00 0.73 -11.86
N ALA A 530 14.00 1.01 -10.56
CA ALA A 530 15.18 1.52 -9.88
C ALA A 530 16.34 0.51 -9.93
N ALA A 531 16.06 -0.78 -9.74
CA ALA A 531 17.04 -1.86 -9.85
C ALA A 531 17.71 -1.91 -11.24
N LEU A 532 16.94 -1.67 -12.31
CA LEU A 532 17.44 -1.71 -13.70
C LEU A 532 18.30 -0.49 -14.08
N ILE A 533 18.20 0.62 -13.34
CA ILE A 533 19.02 1.81 -13.58
C ILE A 533 20.44 1.62 -12.99
N TYR A 534 20.60 0.71 -12.03
CA TYR A 534 21.91 0.48 -11.42
C TYR A 534 22.92 -0.05 -12.46
N PRO A 535 24.16 0.47 -12.46
CA PRO A 535 25.19 0.09 -13.42
C PRO A 535 25.82 -1.27 -13.04
N LEU A 536 25.03 -2.35 -13.12
CA LEU A 536 25.53 -3.71 -12.88
C LEU A 536 26.47 -4.15 -14.02
N ARG A 537 27.45 -5.00 -13.71
CA ARG A 537 28.28 -5.65 -14.72
C ARG A 537 27.38 -6.49 -15.63
N ARG A 538 27.33 -6.16 -16.93
CA ARG A 538 26.41 -6.77 -17.90
C ARG A 538 26.55 -8.29 -18.00
N GLU A 539 27.75 -8.82 -17.74
CA GLU A 539 28.05 -10.25 -17.78
C GLU A 539 27.95 -10.94 -16.41
N SER A 540 27.58 -10.22 -15.36
CA SER A 540 27.36 -10.82 -14.04
C SER A 540 26.14 -11.73 -14.05
N GLN A 541 26.23 -12.84 -13.31
CA GLN A 541 25.08 -13.73 -13.09
C GLN A 541 23.88 -12.98 -12.51
N ALA A 542 24.13 -11.98 -11.65
CA ALA A 542 23.10 -11.12 -11.06
C ALA A 542 22.34 -10.32 -12.13
N ALA A 543 23.03 -9.73 -13.11
CA ALA A 543 22.38 -8.98 -14.18
C ALA A 543 21.51 -9.87 -15.08
N ILE A 544 21.95 -11.10 -15.36
CA ILE A 544 21.18 -12.09 -16.13
C ILE A 544 19.91 -12.48 -15.35
N GLU A 545 20.05 -12.82 -14.07
CA GLU A 545 18.94 -13.25 -13.22
C GLU A 545 17.92 -12.12 -12.99
N ILE A 546 18.37 -10.86 -12.83
CA ILE A 546 17.48 -9.69 -12.75
C ILE A 546 16.65 -9.55 -14.03
N GLY A 547 17.24 -9.80 -15.21
CA GLY A 547 16.53 -9.80 -16.49
C GLY A 547 15.42 -10.86 -16.55
N GLU A 548 15.69 -12.09 -16.10
CA GLU A 548 14.70 -13.17 -16.01
C GLU A 548 13.59 -12.85 -15.02
N LEU A 549 13.94 -12.33 -13.84
CA LEU A 549 12.99 -11.91 -12.81
C LEU A 549 12.12 -10.74 -13.28
N LYS A 550 12.68 -9.79 -14.04
CA LYS A 550 11.89 -8.72 -14.67
C LYS A 550 10.85 -9.27 -15.64
N SER A 551 11.24 -10.23 -16.47
CA SER A 551 10.32 -10.88 -17.41
C SER A 551 9.20 -11.62 -16.65
N ARG A 552 9.53 -12.31 -15.56
CA ARG A 552 8.54 -12.93 -14.68
C ARG A 552 7.60 -11.89 -14.07
N PHE A 553 8.12 -10.79 -13.54
CA PHE A 553 7.33 -9.70 -12.98
C PHE A 553 6.33 -9.13 -13.99
N ASP A 554 6.77 -8.87 -15.22
CA ASP A 554 5.91 -8.36 -16.30
C ASP A 554 4.85 -9.37 -16.74
N SER A 555 5.20 -10.66 -16.72
CA SER A 555 4.28 -11.76 -17.00
C SER A 555 3.16 -11.82 -15.96
N GLU A 556 3.50 -11.82 -14.67
CA GLU A 556 2.52 -11.81 -13.57
C GLU A 556 1.62 -10.58 -13.61
N LYS A 557 2.18 -9.40 -13.88
CA LYS A 557 1.41 -8.16 -14.07
C LYS A 557 0.41 -8.27 -15.23
N THR A 558 0.81 -8.92 -16.32
CA THR A 558 -0.06 -9.16 -17.48
C THR A 558 -1.15 -10.19 -17.16
N LEU A 559 -0.81 -11.25 -16.42
CA LEU A 559 -1.76 -12.25 -15.94
C LEU A 559 -2.80 -11.63 -15.01
N ALA A 560 -2.39 -10.81 -14.04
CA ALA A 560 -3.30 -10.10 -13.15
C ALA A 560 -4.25 -9.17 -13.92
N ARG A 561 -3.75 -8.46 -14.93
CA ARG A 561 -4.55 -7.56 -15.76
C ARG A 561 -5.58 -8.29 -16.63
N GLY A 562 -5.19 -9.44 -17.18
CA GLY A 562 -6.01 -10.25 -18.08
C GLY A 562 -6.80 -11.36 -17.40
N SER A 563 -6.63 -11.57 -16.10
CA SER A 563 -7.26 -12.67 -15.38
C SER A 563 -8.77 -12.61 -15.50
N GLN A 564 -9.36 -13.74 -15.82
CA GLN A 564 -10.81 -13.92 -15.80
C GLN A 564 -11.28 -14.26 -14.39
N ASP A 565 -10.53 -15.09 -13.68
CA ASP A 565 -10.91 -15.54 -12.34
C ASP A 565 -10.35 -14.62 -11.26
N PHE A 566 -11.11 -14.50 -10.17
CA PHE A 566 -10.75 -13.71 -8.99
C PHE A 566 -9.66 -14.39 -8.15
N ASP A 567 -9.77 -15.72 -8.03
CA ASP A 567 -8.98 -16.53 -7.10
C ASP A 567 -7.45 -16.44 -7.29
N PRO A 568 -6.89 -16.33 -8.51
CA PRO A 568 -5.43 -16.23 -8.70
C PRO A 568 -4.83 -14.85 -8.36
N ILE A 569 -5.64 -13.79 -8.24
CA ILE A 569 -5.12 -12.42 -8.08
C ILE A 569 -4.19 -12.24 -6.85
N PRO A 570 -4.52 -12.76 -5.65
CA PRO A 570 -3.62 -12.68 -4.50
C PRO A 570 -2.26 -13.36 -4.74
N GLU A 571 -2.25 -14.46 -5.50
CA GLU A 571 -1.03 -15.22 -5.81
C GLU A 571 -0.14 -14.47 -6.81
N TYR A 572 -0.72 -13.84 -7.83
CA TYR A 572 0.02 -12.96 -8.74
C TYR A 572 0.65 -11.79 -7.98
N ALA A 573 -0.11 -11.15 -7.08
CA ALA A 573 0.39 -10.06 -6.24
C ALA A 573 1.54 -10.52 -5.32
N ALA A 574 1.40 -11.70 -4.70
CA ALA A 574 2.44 -12.32 -3.88
C ALA A 574 3.71 -12.58 -4.69
N THR A 575 3.57 -13.17 -5.88
CA THR A 575 4.70 -13.50 -6.76
C THR A 575 5.41 -12.24 -7.24
N MET A 576 4.68 -11.19 -7.59
CA MET A 576 5.25 -9.89 -7.96
C MET A 576 6.06 -9.27 -6.82
N LEU A 577 5.53 -9.27 -5.59
CA LEU A 577 6.24 -8.79 -4.41
C LEU A 577 7.53 -9.59 -4.17
N GLN A 578 7.45 -10.92 -4.15
CA GLN A 578 8.61 -11.79 -3.94
C GLN A 578 9.67 -11.61 -5.03
N THR A 579 9.24 -11.46 -6.29
CA THR A 579 10.13 -11.18 -7.42
C THR A 579 10.84 -9.83 -7.25
N CYS A 580 10.11 -8.80 -6.82
CA CYS A 580 10.65 -7.48 -6.52
C CYS A 580 11.72 -7.51 -5.41
N LEU A 581 11.43 -8.20 -4.29
CA LEU A 581 12.37 -8.35 -3.17
C LEU A 581 13.63 -9.12 -3.58
N LYS A 582 13.48 -10.16 -4.40
CA LYS A 582 14.60 -10.94 -4.93
C LYS A 582 15.48 -10.11 -5.87
N ILE A 583 14.88 -9.35 -6.80
CA ILE A 583 15.61 -8.43 -7.67
C ILE A 583 16.45 -7.46 -6.84
N TRP A 584 15.86 -6.86 -5.81
CA TRP A 584 16.56 -5.89 -4.99
C TRP A 584 17.70 -6.53 -4.18
N SER A 585 17.50 -7.72 -3.63
CA SER A 585 18.55 -8.45 -2.92
C SER A 585 19.75 -8.78 -3.83
N LEU A 586 19.51 -9.10 -5.11
CA LEU A 586 20.59 -9.30 -6.09
C LEU A 586 21.36 -8.00 -6.38
N VAL A 587 20.66 -6.85 -6.45
CA VAL A 587 21.30 -5.54 -6.60
C VAL A 587 22.16 -5.21 -5.38
N GLU A 588 21.66 -5.44 -4.17
CA GLU A 588 22.40 -5.23 -2.92
C GLU A 588 23.70 -6.05 -2.90
N MET A 589 23.61 -7.35 -3.24
CA MET A 589 24.75 -8.27 -3.27
C MET A 589 25.80 -7.90 -4.34
N GLU A 590 25.38 -7.64 -5.57
CA GLU A 590 26.30 -7.29 -6.66
C GLU A 590 26.95 -5.92 -6.40
N ARG A 591 26.22 -4.98 -5.80
CA ARG A 591 26.77 -3.68 -5.40
C ARG A 591 27.85 -3.83 -4.32
N ALA A 592 27.59 -4.62 -3.28
CA ALA A 592 28.60 -4.89 -2.25
C ALA A 592 29.84 -5.56 -2.86
N THR A 593 29.64 -6.52 -3.76
CA THR A 593 30.73 -7.23 -4.44
C THR A 593 31.59 -6.29 -5.28
N GLN A 594 30.99 -5.42 -6.10
CA GLN A 594 31.75 -4.44 -6.90
C GLN A 594 32.54 -3.44 -6.05
N LEU A 595 31.97 -3.03 -4.90
CA LEU A 595 32.67 -2.15 -3.97
C LEU A 595 33.88 -2.86 -3.33
N LYS A 596 33.72 -4.11 -2.88
CA LYS A 596 34.83 -4.91 -2.34
C LYS A 596 35.92 -5.17 -3.38
N GLU A 597 35.56 -5.53 -4.61
CA GLU A 597 36.54 -5.69 -5.69
C GLU A 597 37.31 -4.39 -5.99
N ALA A 598 36.65 -3.23 -5.90
CA ALA A 598 37.34 -1.94 -6.04
C ALA A 598 38.32 -1.69 -4.89
N MET A 599 38.00 -2.10 -3.67
CA MET A 599 38.92 -2.03 -2.52
C MET A 599 40.08 -3.00 -2.69
N GLU A 600 39.82 -4.22 -3.14
CA GLU A 600 40.85 -5.24 -3.35
C GLU A 600 41.86 -4.83 -4.41
N LYS A 601 41.40 -4.23 -5.52
CA LYS A 601 42.30 -3.65 -6.52
C LYS A 601 43.24 -2.61 -5.89
N ALA A 602 42.70 -1.71 -5.06
CA ALA A 602 43.51 -0.70 -4.38
C ALA A 602 44.48 -1.30 -3.33
N ARG A 603 44.14 -2.44 -2.72
CA ARG A 603 45.02 -3.19 -1.81
C ARG A 603 46.12 -3.94 -2.53
N VAL A 604 45.84 -4.55 -3.69
CA VAL A 604 46.88 -5.20 -4.51
C VAL A 604 47.90 -4.16 -4.96
N ASP A 605 47.45 -2.98 -5.39
CA ASP A 605 48.34 -1.85 -5.71
C ASP A 605 49.21 -1.44 -4.50
N LEU A 606 48.68 -1.54 -3.27
CA LEU A 606 49.43 -1.31 -2.01
C LEU A 606 50.46 -2.41 -1.73
N HIS A 607 50.10 -3.68 -1.96
CA HIS A 607 51.01 -4.79 -1.71
C HIS A 607 52.19 -4.80 -2.70
N ASP A 608 51.91 -4.52 -3.98
CA ASP A 608 52.93 -4.41 -5.03
C ASP A 608 53.85 -3.20 -4.78
N ALA A 609 53.32 -2.09 -4.26
CA ALA A 609 54.10 -0.92 -3.86
C ALA A 609 54.98 -1.13 -2.62
N ALA A 610 54.70 -2.14 -1.80
CA ALA A 610 55.48 -2.50 -0.61
C ALA A 610 56.54 -3.60 -0.88
N GLN A 611 56.53 -4.24 -2.05
CA GLN A 611 57.47 -5.31 -2.45
C GLN A 611 58.51 -4.88 -3.49
N GLY A 612 58.33 -3.74 -4.14
CA GLY A 612 59.26 -3.15 -5.11
C GLY A 612 59.86 -1.86 -4.59
#